data_AF-A0A1Z5JH62-F1
#
_entry.id   AF-A0A1Z5JH62-F1
#
_cell.length_a   1.000
_cell.length_b   1.000
_cell.length_c   1.000
_cell.angle_alpha   90.00
_cell.angle_beta   90.00
_cell.angle_gamma   90.00
#
_symmetry.space_group_name_H-M   'P 1'
#
loop_
_entity.id
_entity.type
_entity.pdbx_description
1 polymer ?
#
loop_
_entity_poly.entity_id
_entity_poly.type
_entity_poly.pdbx_seq_one_letter_code
_entity_poly.pdbx_strand_id
1 'polypeptide(L)'
;MSKIQSSLIDSLPYVDELNQQYEQYALSLIEEEMQRMAAPRGEHVPKLTCRTPMMQKEWEKRVAGKTETFIAPSVKRPSSKASLEEWKEAVKRARIAYEAERIRSICLEVDKDPMAGNKWKLHNEKLGKLVQAQKDILAEQQKKVQDINQRRQQSQTKSGQQLKVLEIQYQELVAKQQNLKSAIAQLESELSTSQE
;
A
#
# COMPACT_ATOMS: atom_id res chain seq x y z
N MET A 1 -1.68 -6.31 33.54
CA MET A 1 -2.22 -5.83 32.25
C MET A 1 -2.87 -4.49 32.50
N SER A 2 -2.14 -3.39 32.27
CA SER A 2 -2.69 -2.04 32.43
C SER A 2 -3.83 -1.89 31.42
N LYS A 3 -5.01 -1.51 31.92
CA LYS A 3 -6.10 -1.06 31.06
C LYS A 3 -5.56 0.12 30.25
N ILE A 4 -5.43 -0.06 28.94
CA ILE A 4 -5.30 1.07 28.02
C ILE A 4 -6.60 1.84 28.20
N GLN A 5 -6.57 2.92 28.98
CA GLN A 5 -7.62 3.92 28.88
C GLN A 5 -7.64 4.32 27.42
N SER A 6 -8.75 4.09 26.73
CA SER A 6 -8.92 4.60 25.38
C SER A 6 -8.92 6.12 25.50
N SER A 7 -7.76 6.73 25.35
CA SER A 7 -7.65 8.16 25.12
C SER A 7 -8.57 8.45 23.94
N LEU A 8 -9.56 9.30 24.17
CA LEU A 8 -10.45 9.76 23.11
C LEU A 8 -9.62 10.64 22.17
N ILE A 9 -9.04 10.01 21.16
CA ILE A 9 -8.32 10.71 20.09
C ILE A 9 -9.40 11.13 19.09
N ASP A 10 -9.68 12.43 19.03
CA ASP A 10 -10.61 13.01 18.06
C ASP A 10 -9.86 13.98 17.14
N SER A 11 -10.17 13.90 15.85
CA SER A 11 -9.73 14.84 14.83
C SER A 11 -10.82 14.92 13.76
N LEU A 12 -11.08 16.10 13.22
CA LEU A 12 -12.21 16.35 12.32
C LEU A 12 -11.73 16.77 10.92
N PRO A 13 -11.16 15.86 10.10
CA PRO A 13 -10.65 16.18 8.77
C PRO A 13 -11.61 16.89 7.80
N TYR A 14 -12.92 16.70 7.93
CA TYR A 14 -13.92 17.37 7.09
C TYR A 14 -14.30 18.78 7.57
N VAL A 15 -13.85 19.17 8.77
CA VAL A 15 -14.14 20.47 9.40
C VAL A 15 -12.87 21.31 9.51
N ASP A 16 -11.74 20.68 9.87
CA ASP A 16 -10.46 21.32 10.07
C ASP A 16 -9.84 21.74 8.72
N GLU A 17 -9.36 22.98 8.64
CA GLU A 17 -8.66 23.48 7.45
C GLU A 17 -7.21 22.96 7.43
N LEU A 18 -6.89 22.09 6.47
CA LEU A 18 -5.51 21.61 6.29
C LEU A 18 -4.67 22.66 5.55
N ASN A 19 -3.79 23.34 6.29
CA ASN A 19 -2.71 24.14 5.70
C ASN A 19 -1.42 23.31 5.65
N GLN A 20 -0.73 23.34 4.50
CA GLN A 20 0.54 22.64 4.27
C GLN A 20 1.62 23.03 5.30
N GLN A 21 1.60 24.27 5.79
CA GLN A 21 2.55 24.73 6.80
C GLN A 21 2.39 24.00 8.14
N TYR A 22 1.14 23.72 8.56
CA TYR A 22 0.88 22.98 9.80
C TYR A 22 1.25 21.51 9.67
N GLU A 23 1.07 20.92 8.48
CA GLU A 23 1.51 19.55 8.20
C GLU A 23 3.03 19.42 8.33
N GLN A 24 3.79 20.32 7.71
CA GLN A 24 5.26 20.33 7.81
C GLN A 24 5.73 20.52 9.25
N TYR A 25 5.09 21.42 10.00
CA TYR A 25 5.40 21.63 11.42
C TYR A 25 5.09 20.40 12.28
N ALA A 26 3.95 19.74 12.04
CA ALA A 26 3.61 18.51 12.74
C ALA A 26 4.62 17.39 12.41
N LEU A 27 5.05 17.28 11.15
CA LEU A 27 6.06 16.32 10.73
C LEU A 27 7.42 16.57 11.40
N SER A 28 7.87 17.82 11.54
CA SER A 28 9.13 18.11 12.25
C SER A 28 9.08 17.72 13.72
N LEU A 29 7.95 17.97 14.40
CA LEU A 29 7.75 17.55 15.80
C LEU A 29 7.73 16.02 15.93
N ILE A 30 7.08 15.32 14.99
CA ILE A 30 7.08 13.86 14.96
C ILE A 30 8.51 13.34 14.76
N GLU A 31 9.31 13.97 13.90
CA GLU A 31 10.70 13.58 13.67
C GLU A 31 11.57 13.78 14.92
N GLU A 32 11.42 14.90 15.63
CA GLU A 32 12.11 15.14 16.90
C GLU A 32 11.78 14.05 17.95
N GLU A 33 10.50 13.67 18.06
CA GLU A 33 10.07 12.60 18.96
C GLU A 33 10.56 11.21 18.49
N MET A 34 10.58 10.96 17.19
CA MET A 34 11.16 9.74 16.62
C MET A 34 12.67 9.63 16.86
N GLN A 35 13.40 10.75 16.91
CA GLN A 35 14.83 10.76 17.27
C GLN A 35 15.05 10.46 18.76
N ARG A 36 14.11 10.87 19.62
CA ARG A 36 14.16 10.62 21.07
C ARG A 36 13.74 9.19 21.43
N MET A 37 12.79 8.63 20.68
CA MET A 37 12.27 7.28 20.94
C MET A 37 13.06 6.20 20.20
N ALA A 38 13.33 5.08 20.88
CA ALA A 38 13.88 3.90 20.22
C ALA A 38 12.86 3.31 19.25
N ALA A 39 13.31 2.94 18.04
CA ALA A 39 12.45 2.31 17.05
C ALA A 39 11.73 1.08 17.63
N PRO A 40 10.40 0.96 17.49
CA PRO A 40 9.67 -0.20 17.98
C PRO A 40 10.20 -1.46 17.28
N ARG A 41 10.35 -2.55 18.05
CA ARG A 41 10.81 -3.83 17.50
C ARG A 41 9.81 -4.30 16.44
N GLY A 42 10.25 -4.32 15.18
CA GLY A 42 9.44 -4.73 14.03
C GLY A 42 9.11 -6.21 14.07
N GLU A 43 8.11 -6.58 14.87
CA GLU A 43 7.67 -7.96 15.06
C GLU A 43 6.77 -8.46 13.91
N HIS A 44 6.45 -7.60 12.94
CA HIS A 44 5.32 -7.79 12.01
C HIS A 44 5.66 -7.91 10.52
N VAL A 45 6.90 -8.22 10.16
CA VAL A 45 7.16 -8.75 8.81
C VAL A 45 7.23 -10.27 8.87
N PRO A 46 6.14 -10.99 8.54
CA PRO A 46 6.19 -12.44 8.48
C PRO A 46 7.23 -12.84 7.43
N LYS A 47 8.27 -13.54 7.88
CA LYS A 47 9.24 -14.15 6.97
C LYS A 47 8.51 -15.19 6.13
N LEU A 48 8.71 -15.15 4.81
CA LEU A 48 8.20 -16.18 3.90
C LEU A 48 8.66 -17.55 4.39
N THR A 49 7.72 -18.35 4.88
CA THR A 49 7.99 -19.68 5.41
C THR A 49 7.99 -20.65 4.25
N CYS A 50 9.18 -21.01 3.77
CA CYS A 50 9.30 -22.00 2.71
C CYS A 50 9.02 -23.40 3.31
N ARG A 51 7.96 -24.07 2.83
CA ARG A 51 7.57 -25.42 3.25
C ARG A 51 8.65 -26.48 3.03
N THR A 52 9.51 -26.32 2.01
CA THR A 52 10.57 -27.28 1.70
C THR A 52 11.89 -26.58 1.36
N PRO A 53 13.04 -27.23 1.60
CA PRO A 53 14.35 -26.69 1.23
C PRO A 53 14.49 -26.43 -0.28
N MET A 54 13.79 -27.21 -1.12
CA MET A 54 13.78 -27.01 -2.57
C MET A 54 13.03 -25.72 -2.95
N MET A 55 11.89 -25.46 -2.31
CA MET A 55 11.11 -24.24 -2.54
C MET A 55 11.89 -22.98 -2.13
N GLN A 56 12.67 -23.08 -1.04
CA GLN A 56 13.55 -22.00 -0.62
C GLN A 56 14.65 -21.72 -1.67
N LYS A 57 15.30 -22.76 -2.20
CA LYS A 57 16.31 -22.59 -3.26
C LYS A 57 15.75 -21.96 -4.52
N GLU A 58 14.54 -22.37 -4.94
CA GLU A 58 13.89 -21.78 -6.12
C GLU A 58 13.47 -20.33 -5.88
N TRP A 59 13.00 -20.01 -4.66
CA TRP A 59 12.72 -18.63 -4.26
C TRP A 59 13.98 -17.76 -4.31
N GLU A 60 15.09 -18.24 -3.73
CA GLU A 60 16.37 -17.54 -3.74
C GLU A 60 16.90 -17.31 -5.17
N LYS A 61 16.80 -18.33 -6.05
CA LYS A 61 17.14 -18.18 -7.48
C LYS A 61 16.27 -17.14 -8.17
N ARG A 62 14.96 -17.13 -7.89
CA ARG A 62 14.00 -16.21 -8.49
C ARG A 62 14.23 -14.77 -8.02
N VAL A 63 14.48 -14.56 -6.72
CA VAL A 63 14.86 -13.27 -6.14
C VAL A 63 16.18 -12.78 -6.74
N ALA A 64 17.14 -13.68 -6.96
CA ALA A 64 18.39 -13.36 -7.63
C ALA A 64 18.26 -13.13 -9.15
N GLY A 65 17.05 -13.24 -9.73
CA GLY A 65 16.80 -13.08 -11.16
C GLY A 65 17.39 -14.19 -12.05
N LYS A 66 17.89 -15.28 -11.46
CA LYS A 66 18.54 -16.40 -12.15
C LYS A 66 17.52 -17.48 -12.52
N THR A 67 16.47 -17.11 -13.25
CA THR A 67 15.58 -18.12 -13.83
C THR A 67 16.28 -18.72 -15.05
N GLU A 68 16.72 -19.97 -14.93
CA GLU A 68 17.31 -20.69 -16.05
C GLU A 68 16.19 -21.08 -17.03
N THR A 69 16.11 -20.37 -18.16
CA THR A 69 15.33 -20.84 -19.31
C THR A 69 16.17 -21.81 -20.11
N PHE A 70 15.60 -22.97 -20.44
CA PHE A 70 16.28 -23.94 -21.31
C PHE A 70 16.42 -23.33 -22.71
N ILE A 71 17.66 -23.15 -23.15
CA ILE A 71 17.99 -22.72 -24.52
C ILE A 71 18.67 -23.90 -25.19
N ALA A 72 18.07 -24.41 -26.27
CA ALA A 72 18.66 -25.50 -27.03
C ALA A 72 20.08 -25.09 -27.52
N PRO A 73 21.09 -25.96 -27.37
CA PRO A 73 22.45 -25.64 -27.75
C PRO A 73 22.56 -25.42 -29.26
N SER A 74 23.27 -24.37 -29.67
CA SER A 74 23.56 -24.12 -31.09
C SER A 74 24.43 -25.24 -31.66
N VAL A 75 23.99 -25.81 -32.79
CA VAL A 75 24.76 -26.81 -33.53
C VAL A 75 25.85 -26.12 -34.32
N LYS A 76 27.11 -26.35 -33.94
CA LYS A 76 28.30 -25.87 -34.67
C LYS A 76 29.09 -27.05 -35.21
N ARG A 77 29.48 -26.99 -36.48
CA ARG A 77 30.38 -27.97 -37.07
C ARG A 77 31.79 -27.75 -36.52
N PRO A 78 32.46 -28.80 -35.99
CA PRO A 78 33.86 -28.70 -35.60
C PRO A 78 34.77 -28.36 -36.79
N SER A 79 35.92 -27.74 -36.50
CA SER A 79 36.95 -27.46 -37.51
C SER A 79 37.52 -28.75 -38.10
N SER A 80 38.09 -28.69 -39.30
CA SER A 80 38.73 -29.84 -39.95
C SER A 80 39.93 -30.41 -39.16
N LYS A 81 40.50 -29.63 -38.23
CA LYS A 81 41.59 -30.04 -37.33
C LYS A 81 41.10 -30.37 -35.90
N ALA A 82 39.80 -30.51 -35.67
CA ALA A 82 39.22 -30.73 -34.35
C ALA A 82 39.57 -32.10 -33.76
N SER A 83 39.70 -32.16 -32.44
CA SER A 83 40.01 -33.40 -31.70
C SER A 83 38.83 -34.37 -31.69
N LEU A 84 39.09 -35.66 -31.45
CA LEU A 84 38.03 -36.69 -31.35
C LEU A 84 36.98 -36.34 -30.28
N GLU A 85 37.40 -35.75 -29.17
CA GLU A 85 36.49 -35.34 -28.08
C GLU A 85 35.61 -34.15 -28.49
N GLU A 86 36.15 -33.18 -29.23
CA GLU A 86 35.36 -32.06 -29.78
C GLU A 86 34.28 -32.55 -30.76
N TRP A 87 34.60 -33.58 -31.56
CA TRP A 87 33.60 -34.22 -32.43
C TRP A 87 32.52 -34.95 -31.62
N LYS A 88 32.89 -35.68 -30.56
CA LYS A 88 31.91 -36.34 -29.67
C LYS A 88 30.99 -35.32 -28.99
N GLU A 89 31.52 -34.20 -28.51
CA GLU A 89 30.73 -33.12 -27.93
C GLU A 89 29.80 -32.47 -28.94
N ALA A 90 30.28 -32.20 -30.16
CA ALA A 90 29.46 -31.64 -31.22
C ALA A 90 28.29 -32.57 -31.61
N VAL A 91 28.52 -33.89 -31.67
CA VAL A 91 27.46 -34.88 -31.89
C VAL A 91 26.46 -34.87 -30.75
N LYS A 92 26.91 -34.82 -29.49
CA LYS A 92 26.01 -34.70 -28.33
C LYS A 92 25.15 -33.44 -28.41
N ARG A 93 25.74 -32.28 -28.72
CA ARG A 93 25.00 -31.01 -28.88
C ARG A 93 24.00 -31.08 -30.03
N ALA A 94 24.39 -31.64 -31.17
CA ALA A 94 23.52 -31.84 -32.32
C ALA A 94 22.32 -32.73 -31.98
N ARG A 95 22.53 -33.82 -31.22
CA ARG A 95 21.45 -34.69 -30.75
C ARG A 95 20.48 -33.96 -29.83
N ILE A 96 20.98 -33.17 -28.87
CA ILE A 96 20.13 -32.38 -27.96
C ILE A 96 19.30 -31.37 -28.76
N ALA A 97 19.91 -30.66 -29.71
CA ALA A 97 19.20 -29.72 -30.56
C ALA A 97 18.13 -30.40 -31.43
N TYR A 98 18.44 -31.57 -32.00
CA TYR A 98 17.46 -32.35 -32.77
C TYR A 98 16.27 -32.79 -31.94
N GLU A 99 16.50 -33.33 -30.73
CA GLU A 99 15.40 -33.74 -29.85
C GLU A 99 14.55 -32.53 -29.41
N ALA A 100 15.17 -31.37 -29.15
CA ALA A 100 14.45 -30.14 -28.84
C ALA A 100 13.55 -29.71 -29.99
N GLU A 101 14.05 -29.71 -31.24
CA GLU A 101 13.26 -29.39 -32.43
C GLU A 101 12.18 -30.46 -32.72
N ARG A 102 12.45 -31.74 -32.45
CA ARG A 102 11.47 -32.82 -32.56
C ARG A 102 10.30 -32.60 -31.62
N ILE A 103 10.57 -32.31 -30.34
CA ILE A 103 9.54 -32.00 -29.34
C ILE A 103 8.78 -30.73 -29.75
N ARG A 104 9.48 -29.70 -30.21
CA ARG A 104 8.86 -28.47 -30.70
C ARG A 104 7.90 -28.74 -31.87
N SER A 105 8.29 -29.59 -32.81
CA SER A 105 7.44 -29.99 -33.94
C SER A 105 6.14 -30.63 -33.45
N ILE A 106 6.23 -31.55 -32.48
CA ILE A 106 5.05 -32.20 -31.89
C ILE A 106 4.16 -31.17 -31.19
N CYS A 107 4.74 -30.26 -30.39
CA CYS A 107 3.97 -29.19 -29.75
C CYS A 107 3.26 -28.31 -30.78
N LEU A 108 3.92 -27.96 -31.88
CA LEU A 108 3.32 -27.16 -32.96
C LEU A 108 2.19 -27.91 -33.69
N GLU A 109 2.28 -29.23 -33.82
CA GLU A 109 1.17 -30.04 -34.36
C GLU A 109 -0.04 -29.99 -33.44
N VAL A 110 0.17 -30.08 -32.12
CA VAL A 110 -0.90 -29.91 -31.12
C VAL A 110 -1.48 -28.49 -31.17
N ASP A 111 -0.65 -27.46 -31.34
CA ASP A 111 -1.11 -26.07 -31.43
C ASP A 111 -1.88 -25.78 -32.72
N LYS A 112 -1.57 -26.48 -33.82
CA LYS A 112 -2.31 -26.38 -35.09
C LYS A 112 -3.68 -27.05 -35.04
N ASP A 113 -3.92 -27.93 -34.07
CA ASP A 113 -5.24 -28.55 -33.86
C ASP A 113 -6.29 -27.45 -33.63
N PRO A 114 -7.39 -27.39 -34.40
CA PRO A 114 -8.50 -26.47 -34.16
C PRO A 114 -9.03 -26.49 -32.72
N MET A 115 -8.90 -27.62 -32.01
CA MET A 115 -9.27 -27.75 -30.60
C MET A 115 -8.39 -26.89 -29.69
N ALA A 116 -7.13 -26.64 -30.04
CA ALA A 116 -6.25 -25.73 -29.31
C ALA A 116 -6.78 -24.29 -29.37
N GLY A 117 -7.19 -23.83 -30.56
CA GLY A 117 -7.82 -22.52 -30.75
C GLY A 117 -9.11 -22.34 -29.92
N ASN A 118 -9.94 -23.39 -29.84
CA ASN A 118 -11.15 -23.37 -29.01
C ASN A 118 -10.84 -23.31 -27.51
N LYS A 119 -9.78 -24.00 -27.05
CA LYS A 119 -9.32 -23.90 -25.65
C LYS A 119 -8.87 -22.48 -25.29
N TRP A 120 -8.16 -21.80 -26.19
CA TRP A 120 -7.76 -20.40 -26.00
C TRP A 120 -8.96 -19.46 -25.92
N LYS A 121 -9.98 -19.63 -26.77
CA LYS A 121 -11.22 -18.86 -26.70
C LYS A 121 -11.93 -19.07 -25.35
N LEU A 122 -12.09 -20.32 -24.93
CA LEU A 122 -12.68 -20.64 -23.63
C LEU A 122 -11.88 -20.05 -22.46
N HIS A 123 -10.54 -20.06 -22.55
CA HIS A 123 -9.69 -19.44 -21.55
C HIS A 123 -9.91 -17.92 -21.49
N ASN A 124 -9.97 -17.25 -22.64
CA ASN A 124 -10.27 -15.81 -22.71
C ASN A 124 -11.65 -15.48 -22.15
N GLU A 125 -12.67 -16.29 -22.42
CA GLU A 125 -14.00 -16.12 -21.81
C GLU A 125 -13.95 -16.26 -20.28
N LYS A 126 -13.22 -17.26 -19.76
CA LYS A 126 -13.02 -17.43 -18.33
C LYS A 126 -12.31 -16.23 -17.71
N LEU A 127 -11.26 -15.72 -18.36
CA LEU A 127 -10.57 -14.51 -17.93
C LEU A 127 -11.52 -13.30 -17.93
N GLY A 128 -12.34 -13.14 -18.96
CA GLY A 128 -13.35 -12.08 -19.03
C GLY A 128 -14.33 -12.13 -17.85
N LYS A 129 -14.82 -13.32 -17.49
CA LYS A 129 -15.68 -13.53 -16.31
C LYS A 129 -14.98 -13.18 -15.00
N LEU A 130 -13.71 -13.59 -14.85
CA LEU A 130 -12.92 -13.26 -13.65
C LEU A 130 -12.71 -11.75 -13.53
N VAL A 131 -12.37 -11.08 -14.64
CA VAL A 131 -12.21 -9.62 -14.65
C VAL A 131 -13.51 -8.92 -14.26
N GLN A 132 -14.65 -9.37 -14.80
CA GLN A 132 -15.94 -8.79 -14.45
C GLN A 132 -16.26 -8.99 -12.96
N ALA A 133 -16.08 -10.20 -12.44
CA ALA A 133 -16.29 -10.47 -11.01
C ALA A 133 -15.44 -9.57 -10.10
N GLN A 134 -14.18 -9.31 -10.47
CA GLN A 134 -13.34 -8.40 -9.68
C GLN A 134 -13.75 -6.94 -9.81
N LYS A 135 -14.26 -6.51 -10.97
CA LYS A 135 -14.84 -5.16 -11.12
C LYS A 135 -16.08 -4.99 -10.23
N ASP A 136 -16.92 -6.02 -10.15
CA ASP A 136 -18.14 -5.97 -9.32
C ASP A 136 -17.78 -5.88 -7.84
N ILE A 137 -16.81 -6.67 -7.37
CA ILE A 137 -16.28 -6.60 -6.00
C ILE A 137 -15.68 -5.22 -5.72
N LEU A 138 -14.90 -4.66 -6.65
CA LEU A 138 -14.31 -3.33 -6.51
C LEU A 138 -15.39 -2.25 -6.39
N ALA A 139 -16.43 -2.31 -7.22
CA ALA A 139 -17.55 -1.37 -7.18
C ALA A 139 -18.30 -1.44 -5.84
N GLU A 140 -18.52 -2.65 -5.30
CA GLU A 140 -19.13 -2.82 -3.98
C GLU A 140 -18.26 -2.23 -2.86
N GLN A 141 -16.94 -2.43 -2.91
CA GLN A 141 -16.02 -1.86 -1.94
C GLN A 141 -15.98 -0.33 -2.02
N GLN A 142 -15.95 0.23 -3.23
CA GLN A 142 -16.00 1.68 -3.43
C GLN A 142 -17.29 2.28 -2.85
N LYS A 143 -18.43 1.62 -3.05
CA LYS A 143 -19.70 2.02 -2.45
C LYS A 143 -19.63 2.01 -0.92
N LYS A 144 -19.11 0.93 -0.32
CA LYS A 144 -18.93 0.84 1.15
C LYS A 144 -18.03 1.96 1.68
N VAL A 145 -16.93 2.26 1.00
CA VAL A 145 -16.02 3.37 1.36
C VAL A 145 -16.76 4.70 1.27
N GLN A 146 -17.53 4.93 0.21
CA GLN A 146 -18.31 6.15 0.05
C GLN A 146 -19.36 6.31 1.14
N ASP A 147 -20.11 5.24 1.47
CA ASP A 147 -21.12 5.26 2.53
C ASP A 147 -20.50 5.55 3.91
N ILE A 148 -19.29 5.04 4.17
CA ILE A 148 -18.53 5.36 5.39
C ILE A 148 -18.10 6.82 5.39
N ASN A 149 -17.54 7.31 4.29
CA ASN A 149 -17.08 8.70 4.19
C ASN A 149 -18.23 9.70 4.31
N GLN A 150 -19.39 9.42 3.70
CA GLN A 150 -20.60 10.23 3.84
C GLN A 150 -21.07 10.28 5.30
N ARG A 151 -21.15 9.13 5.98
CA ARG A 151 -21.52 9.08 7.41
C ARG A 151 -20.53 9.85 8.29
N ARG A 152 -19.22 9.72 8.03
CA ARG A 152 -18.18 10.48 8.73
C ARG A 152 -18.35 11.97 8.50
N GLN A 153 -18.51 12.40 7.26
CA GLN A 153 -18.70 13.81 6.92
C GLN A 153 -19.92 14.39 7.65
N GLN A 154 -21.08 13.72 7.58
CA GLN A 154 -22.29 14.18 8.27
C GLN A 154 -22.09 14.29 9.79
N SER A 155 -21.47 13.28 10.41
CA SER A 155 -21.18 13.30 11.85
C SER A 155 -20.24 14.44 12.21
N GLN A 156 -19.15 14.62 11.46
CA GLN A 156 -18.14 15.65 11.74
C GLN A 156 -18.71 17.05 11.50
N THR A 157 -19.46 17.29 10.42
CA THR A 157 -20.08 18.59 10.17
C THR A 157 -21.06 18.97 11.28
N LYS A 158 -21.85 18.01 11.80
CA LYS A 158 -22.75 18.25 12.93
C LYS A 158 -21.97 18.61 14.20
N SER A 159 -20.94 17.84 14.54
CA SER A 159 -20.09 18.13 15.71
C SER A 159 -19.36 19.48 15.54
N GLY A 160 -18.85 19.78 14.36
CA GLY A 160 -18.18 21.05 14.04
C GLY A 160 -19.10 22.26 14.20
N GLN A 161 -20.38 22.15 13.82
CA GLN A 161 -21.36 23.21 14.09
C GLN A 161 -21.58 23.41 15.59
N GLN A 162 -21.66 22.33 16.37
CA GLN A 162 -21.79 22.42 17.83
C GLN A 162 -20.55 23.07 18.47
N LEU A 163 -19.35 22.72 18.00
CA LEU A 163 -18.10 23.33 18.45
C LEU A 163 -18.08 24.84 18.17
N LYS A 164 -18.50 25.28 16.98
CA LYS A 164 -18.59 26.72 16.66
C LYS A 164 -19.56 27.47 17.58
N VAL A 165 -20.71 26.87 17.91
CA VAL A 165 -21.66 27.48 18.85
C VAL A 165 -21.05 27.59 20.25
N LEU A 166 -20.39 26.53 20.73
CA LEU A 166 -19.71 26.54 22.03
C LEU A 166 -18.56 27.54 22.06
N GLU A 167 -17.81 27.68 20.98
CA GLU A 167 -16.73 28.64 20.84
C GLU A 167 -17.24 30.08 20.94
N ILE A 168 -18.32 30.41 20.23
CA ILE A 168 -18.94 31.74 20.30
C ILE A 168 -19.42 32.03 21.74
N GLN A 169 -20.12 31.07 22.36
CA GLN A 169 -20.57 31.21 23.75
C GLN A 169 -19.41 31.41 24.72
N TYR A 170 -18.30 30.69 24.51
CA TYR A 170 -17.09 30.84 25.31
C TYR A 170 -16.47 32.23 25.13
N GLN A 171 -16.31 32.70 23.90
CA GLN A 171 -15.77 34.04 23.61
C GLN A 171 -16.66 35.15 24.20
N GLU A 172 -17.98 35.03 24.09
CA GLU A 172 -18.92 35.96 24.73
C GLU A 172 -18.78 35.99 26.25
N LEU A 173 -18.64 34.82 26.89
CA LEU A 173 -18.48 34.72 28.33
C LEU A 173 -17.16 35.33 28.80
N VAL A 174 -16.07 35.10 28.06
CA VAL A 174 -14.76 35.73 28.31
C VAL A 174 -14.85 37.24 28.15
N ALA A 175 -15.50 37.74 27.10
CA ALA A 175 -15.68 39.18 26.89
C ALA A 175 -16.52 39.82 28.01
N LYS A 176 -17.63 39.18 28.42
CA LYS A 176 -18.44 39.62 29.58
C LYS A 176 -17.61 39.67 30.86
N GLN A 177 -16.77 38.66 31.11
CA GLN A 177 -15.88 38.64 32.26
C GLN A 177 -14.86 39.78 32.23
N GLN A 178 -14.27 40.07 31.06
CA GLN A 178 -13.33 41.18 30.90
C GLN A 178 -14.01 42.54 31.12
N ASN A 179 -15.20 42.74 30.56
CA ASN A 179 -15.97 43.97 30.73
C ASN A 179 -16.34 44.21 32.21
N LEU A 180 -16.76 43.15 32.93
CA LEU A 180 -17.03 43.24 34.36
C LEU A 180 -15.78 43.62 35.17
N LYS A 181 -14.64 42.99 34.88
CA LYS A 181 -13.38 43.35 35.55
C LYS A 181 -12.97 44.81 35.28
N SER A 182 -13.15 45.28 34.05
CA SER A 182 -12.87 46.68 33.69
C SER A 182 -13.79 47.66 34.42
N ALA A 183 -15.08 47.35 34.50
CA ALA A 183 -16.05 48.19 35.21
C ALA A 183 -15.77 48.24 36.72
N ILE A 184 -15.42 47.11 37.34
CA ILE A 184 -15.03 47.06 38.75
C ILE A 184 -13.78 47.92 38.99
N ALA A 185 -12.74 47.77 38.16
CA ALA A 185 -11.52 48.55 38.29
C ALA A 185 -11.76 50.07 38.14
N GLN A 186 -12.67 50.48 37.25
CA GLN A 186 -13.09 51.88 37.12
C GLN A 186 -13.77 52.38 38.39
N LEU A 187 -14.74 51.64 38.92
CA LEU A 187 -15.45 51.99 40.15
C LEU A 187 -14.50 52.07 41.36
N GLU A 188 -13.54 51.15 41.46
CA GLU A 188 -12.51 51.17 42.50
C GLU A 188 -11.61 52.42 42.38
N SER A 189 -11.26 52.83 41.15
CA SER A 189 -10.50 54.06 40.93
C SER A 189 -11.28 55.32 41.32
N GLU A 190 -12.56 55.40 40.95
CA GLU A 190 -13.45 56.53 41.31
C GLU A 190 -13.63 56.66 42.82
N LEU A 191 -13.79 55.52 43.51
CA LEU A 191 -13.86 55.45 44.97
C LEU A 191 -12.55 55.94 45.62
N SER A 192 -11.39 55.53 45.10
CA SER A 192 -10.10 55.98 45.62
C SER A 192 -9.91 57.50 45.46
N THR A 193 -10.31 58.07 44.32
CA THR A 193 -10.25 59.52 44.08
C THR A 193 -11.27 60.33 44.87
N SER A 194 -12.36 59.72 45.34
CA SER A 194 -13.38 60.39 46.15
C SER A 194 -13.09 60.35 47.66
N GLN A 195 -12.09 59.57 48.08
CA GLN A 195 -11.66 59.44 49.47
C GLN A 195 -10.41 60.28 49.80
N GLU A 196 -9.81 60.94 48.81
CA GLU A 196 -8.83 62.04 48.97
C GLU A 196 -9.55 63.41 48.95
#